data_AF-A0A5N5DE76-F1
#
_entry.id   AF-A0A5N5DE76-F1
#
_cell.length_a   1.000
_cell.length_b   1.000
_cell.length_c   1.000
_cell.angle_alpha   90.00
_cell.angle_beta   90.00
_cell.angle_gamma   90.00
#
_symmetry.space_group_name_H-M   'P 1'
#
loop_
_entity.id
_entity.type
_entity.pdbx_description
1 polymer ?
#
loop_
_entity_poly.entity_id
_entity_poly.type
_entity_poly.pdbx_seq_one_letter_code
_entity_poly.pdbx_strand_id
1 'polypeptide(L)'
;MASTPTTSSPIAGSPQSVDDDVKRRLIFAVKNLYPRLLYIFSDVVVFVVKNPRVLESVFQNLIEWADSALEKSSNQPSLPHAIIVFNASDPQDPELAAEESFWSIEATTKEVFTALSRLLHESDAFNKYVDMWKKKGRVVNSFEALVIRVPTRQQPKLIHEQAEKLYLSINNSCRQSHQTRQRLRMLFDVGDLQTYMECAVEHFATTLKDPFDFVRASNVNSPIPFNFAGNILKIAINIMKTSQKDPQQLLRYLGYMVASCIMLDVVRNKKGGNTPRIE
;
A
#
# COMPACT_ATOMS: atom_id res chain seq x y z
N MET A 1 57.16 39.21 -24.77
CA MET A 1 56.32 39.83 -23.72
C MET A 1 54.98 39.14 -23.75
N ALA A 2 54.63 38.51 -22.64
CA ALA A 2 53.51 37.58 -22.51
C ALA A 2 52.18 38.31 -22.32
N SER A 3 51.13 37.81 -22.96
CA SER A 3 49.74 38.20 -22.68
C SER A 3 48.93 36.93 -22.47
N THR A 4 48.58 36.69 -21.21
CA THR A 4 47.79 35.58 -20.68
C THR A 4 46.34 35.61 -21.15
N PRO A 5 45.67 34.45 -21.37
CA PRO A 5 44.24 34.39 -21.58
C PRO A 5 43.48 34.45 -20.25
N THR A 6 42.47 35.32 -20.19
CA THR A 6 41.51 35.46 -19.11
C THR A 6 40.65 34.20 -18.94
N THR A 7 40.79 33.56 -17.78
CA THR A 7 39.92 32.49 -17.29
C THR A 7 38.56 33.08 -16.92
N SER A 8 37.51 32.73 -17.68
CA SER A 8 36.12 32.97 -17.28
C SER A 8 35.66 31.85 -16.35
N SER A 9 35.62 32.14 -15.05
CA SER A 9 34.93 31.29 -14.06
C SER A 9 33.40 31.34 -14.28
N PRO A 10 32.67 30.22 -14.08
CA PRO A 10 31.23 30.20 -14.28
C PRO A 10 30.53 30.96 -13.15
N ILE A 11 29.60 31.82 -13.56
CA ILE A 11 28.72 32.62 -12.70
C ILE A 11 27.93 31.66 -11.80
N ALA A 12 28.13 31.77 -10.49
CA ALA A 12 27.33 31.10 -9.48
C ALA A 12 25.86 31.46 -9.68
N GLY A 13 25.02 30.44 -9.85
CA GLY A 13 23.57 30.60 -9.98
C GLY A 13 22.99 31.39 -8.81
N SER A 14 22.19 32.39 -9.15
CA SER A 14 21.47 33.26 -8.20
C SER A 14 20.64 32.44 -7.19
N PRO A 15 20.57 32.85 -5.90
CA PRO A 15 19.86 32.11 -4.84
C PRO A 15 18.37 31.82 -5.12
N GLN A 16 17.73 32.61 -6.00
CA GLN A 16 16.31 32.46 -6.34
C GLN A 16 16.02 31.24 -7.22
N SER A 17 16.95 30.79 -8.08
CA SER A 17 16.70 29.65 -8.98
C SER A 17 16.73 28.31 -8.23
N VAL A 18 17.52 28.23 -7.15
CA VAL A 18 17.65 27.02 -6.33
C VAL A 18 16.37 26.77 -5.52
N ASP A 19 15.73 27.82 -5.01
CA ASP A 19 14.50 27.72 -4.20
C ASP A 19 13.28 27.29 -5.05
N ASP A 20 13.19 27.74 -6.29
CA ASP A 20 12.11 27.35 -7.21
C ASP A 20 12.23 25.90 -7.69
N ASP A 21 13.45 25.41 -7.90
CA ASP A 21 13.67 24.00 -8.24
C ASP A 21 13.36 23.07 -7.07
N VAL A 22 13.68 23.47 -5.83
CA VAL A 22 13.30 22.73 -4.63
C VAL A 22 11.78 22.67 -4.50
N LYS A 23 11.07 23.78 -4.69
CA LYS A 23 9.59 23.82 -4.67
C LYS A 23 9.00 22.91 -5.73
N ARG A 24 9.52 22.91 -6.96
CA ARG A 24 9.05 22.02 -8.03
C ARG A 24 9.22 20.54 -7.68
N ARG A 25 10.37 20.17 -7.12
CA ARG A 25 10.64 18.79 -6.67
C ARG A 25 9.71 18.37 -5.53
N LEU A 26 9.47 19.26 -4.57
CA LEU A 26 8.53 19.04 -3.47
C LEU A 26 7.09 18.85 -3.98
N ILE A 27 6.61 19.73 -4.86
CA ILE A 27 5.27 19.61 -5.45
C ILE A 27 5.15 18.29 -6.24
N PHE A 28 6.19 17.92 -6.98
CA PHE A 28 6.22 16.66 -7.71
C PHE A 28 6.16 15.44 -6.77
N ALA A 29 6.95 15.44 -5.70
CA ALA A 29 6.96 14.37 -4.70
C ALA A 29 5.60 14.25 -3.98
N VAL A 30 5.00 15.38 -3.59
CA VAL A 30 3.68 15.42 -2.95
C VAL A 30 2.59 14.89 -3.87
N LYS A 31 2.64 15.19 -5.16
CA LYS A 31 1.62 14.74 -6.13
C LYS A 31 1.79 13.29 -6.57
N ASN A 32 3.03 12.79 -6.65
CA ASN A 32 3.31 11.52 -7.31
C ASN A 32 3.89 10.44 -6.39
N LEU A 33 4.76 10.81 -5.44
CA LEU A 33 5.51 9.86 -4.62
C LEU A 33 4.74 9.51 -3.35
N TYR A 34 4.32 10.52 -2.58
CA TYR A 34 3.64 10.30 -1.29
C TYR A 34 2.34 9.53 -1.42
N PRO A 35 1.45 9.83 -2.38
CA PRO A 35 0.22 9.07 -2.51
C PRO A 35 0.49 7.59 -2.73
N ARG A 36 1.50 7.25 -3.55
CA ARG A 36 1.85 5.85 -3.84
C ARG A 36 2.42 5.14 -2.64
N LEU A 37 3.36 5.76 -1.92
CA LEU A 37 3.90 5.17 -0.70
C LEU A 37 2.81 4.99 0.37
N LEU A 38 1.98 6.01 0.60
CA LEU A 38 0.90 5.95 1.58
C LEU A 38 -0.13 4.88 1.21
N TYR A 39 -0.54 4.78 -0.04
CA TYR A 39 -1.54 3.79 -0.47
C TYR A 39 -1.01 2.34 -0.40
N ILE A 40 0.28 2.15 -0.65
CA ILE A 40 0.91 0.82 -0.69
C ILE A 40 1.11 0.26 0.72
N PHE A 41 1.52 1.11 1.68
CA PHE A 41 1.88 0.67 3.02
C PHE A 41 0.78 0.86 4.08
N SER A 42 -0.16 1.78 3.88
CA SER A 42 -1.20 2.05 4.87
C SER A 42 -2.25 0.95 4.87
N ASP A 43 -2.81 0.66 6.05
CA ASP A 43 -4.02 -0.15 6.18
C ASP A 43 -5.29 0.70 6.02
N VAL A 44 -5.19 1.98 6.39
CA VAL A 44 -6.28 2.97 6.35
C VAL A 44 -5.71 4.32 5.91
N VAL A 45 -6.38 5.00 4.99
CA VAL A 45 -6.07 6.38 4.60
C VAL A 45 -7.25 7.28 4.97
N VAL A 46 -6.99 8.29 5.80
CA VAL A 46 -8.01 9.24 6.29
C VAL A 46 -7.90 10.56 5.54
N PHE A 47 -8.96 10.93 4.83
CA PHE A 47 -9.07 12.16 4.05
C PHE A 47 -9.89 13.19 4.81
N VAL A 48 -9.26 14.26 5.29
CA VAL A 48 -9.97 15.31 6.02
C VAL A 48 -10.32 16.46 5.08
N VAL A 49 -11.61 16.72 4.92
CA VAL A 49 -12.16 17.75 4.01
C VAL A 49 -13.02 18.72 4.82
N LYS A 50 -12.85 20.02 4.64
CA LYS A 50 -13.71 21.03 5.30
C LYS A 50 -14.92 21.42 4.45
N ASN A 51 -14.78 21.43 3.13
CA ASN A 51 -15.82 21.88 2.22
C ASN A 51 -16.27 20.72 1.32
N PRO A 52 -17.55 20.30 1.37
CA PRO A 52 -18.06 19.21 0.54
C PRO A 52 -18.04 19.53 -0.97
N ARG A 53 -17.91 20.79 -1.38
CA ARG A 53 -17.74 21.15 -2.81
C ARG A 53 -16.39 20.72 -3.39
N VAL A 54 -15.38 20.52 -2.53
CA VAL A 54 -14.04 20.06 -2.95
C VAL A 54 -14.01 18.53 -3.09
N LEU A 55 -15.09 17.84 -2.70
CA LEU A 55 -15.19 16.39 -2.66
C LEU A 55 -14.94 15.75 -4.02
N GLU A 56 -15.44 16.33 -5.10
CA GLU A 56 -15.23 15.82 -6.45
C GLU A 56 -13.73 15.74 -6.78
N SER A 57 -12.99 16.82 -6.52
CA SER A 57 -11.54 16.84 -6.75
C SER A 57 -10.78 15.85 -5.84
N VAL A 58 -11.25 15.65 -4.60
CA VAL A 58 -10.66 14.68 -3.67
C VAL A 58 -10.90 13.25 -4.16
N PHE A 59 -12.12 12.94 -4.61
CA PHE A 59 -12.45 11.65 -5.18
C PHE A 59 -11.72 11.38 -6.49
N GLN A 60 -11.59 12.37 -7.36
CA GLN A 60 -10.80 12.25 -8.58
C GLN A 60 -9.34 11.94 -8.26
N ASN A 61 -8.73 12.66 -7.31
CA ASN A 61 -7.38 12.37 -6.84
C ASN A 61 -7.29 10.96 -6.23
N LEU A 62 -8.30 10.53 -5.48
CA LEU A 62 -8.31 9.22 -4.84
C LEU A 62 -8.40 8.11 -5.88
N ILE A 63 -9.23 8.26 -6.91
CA ILE A 63 -9.30 7.33 -8.04
C ILE A 63 -7.98 7.32 -8.81
N GLU A 64 -7.38 8.48 -9.07
CA GLU A 64 -6.09 8.58 -9.74
C GLU A 64 -4.97 7.91 -8.92
N TRP A 65 -4.99 8.08 -7.59
CA TRP A 65 -4.03 7.47 -6.69
C TRP A 65 -4.27 5.97 -6.54
N ALA A 66 -5.53 5.53 -6.45
CA ALA A 66 -5.91 4.13 -6.39
C ALA A 66 -5.52 3.42 -7.69
N ASP A 67 -5.83 4.00 -8.85
CA ASP A 67 -5.42 3.49 -10.17
C ASP A 67 -3.90 3.48 -10.28
N SER A 68 -3.21 4.57 -9.93
CA SER A 68 -1.75 4.61 -9.95
C SER A 68 -1.11 3.65 -8.96
N ALA A 69 -1.75 3.32 -7.83
CA ALA A 69 -1.22 2.36 -6.86
C ALA A 69 -1.49 0.92 -7.30
N LEU A 70 -2.68 0.64 -7.86
CA LEU A 70 -3.09 -0.66 -8.41
C LEU A 70 -2.29 -1.03 -9.65
N GLU A 71 -1.99 -0.07 -10.53
CA GLU A 71 -1.15 -0.29 -11.70
C GLU A 71 0.33 -0.42 -11.33
N LYS A 72 0.77 0.26 -10.27
CA LYS A 72 2.18 0.36 -9.89
C LYS A 72 2.54 -0.41 -8.63
N SER A 73 1.73 -1.40 -8.26
CA SER A 73 2.14 -2.41 -7.30
C SER A 73 1.68 -3.78 -7.77
N SER A 74 2.63 -4.70 -7.87
CA SER A 74 2.35 -6.09 -8.19
C SER A 74 2.30 -6.90 -6.91
N ASN A 75 1.29 -7.76 -6.76
CA ASN A 75 1.13 -8.65 -5.60
C ASN A 75 0.86 -7.93 -4.27
N GLN A 76 0.19 -6.78 -4.27
CA GLN A 76 -0.19 -6.09 -3.03
C GLN A 76 -1.15 -6.97 -2.20
N PRO A 77 -0.92 -7.13 -0.88
CA PRO A 77 -1.73 -8.01 -0.03
C PRO A 77 -3.15 -7.50 0.21
N SER A 78 -3.31 -6.21 0.49
CA SER A 78 -4.61 -5.59 0.75
C SER A 78 -4.60 -4.16 0.22
N LEU A 79 -5.75 -3.73 -0.30
CA LEU A 79 -5.97 -2.31 -0.56
C LEU A 79 -6.25 -1.61 0.77
N PRO A 80 -5.74 -0.38 0.99
CA PRO A 80 -6.08 0.38 2.17
C PRO A 80 -7.57 0.70 2.19
N HIS A 81 -8.15 0.74 3.39
CA HIS A 81 -9.49 1.27 3.58
C HIS A 81 -9.45 2.79 3.49
N ALA A 82 -10.43 3.39 2.82
CA ALA A 82 -10.54 4.84 2.74
C ALA A 82 -11.56 5.35 3.76
N ILE A 83 -11.20 6.38 4.52
CA ILE A 83 -12.14 7.09 5.41
C ILE A 83 -12.12 8.56 5.05
N ILE A 84 -13.28 9.16 4.80
CA ILE A 84 -13.42 10.57 4.48
C ILE A 84 -14.07 11.26 5.67
N VAL A 85 -13.39 12.25 6.22
CA VAL A 85 -13.84 13.03 7.37
C VAL A 85 -14.21 14.42 6.93
N PHE A 86 -15.48 14.77 7.03
CA PHE A 86 -15.94 16.15 6.84
C PHE A 86 -15.79 16.93 8.15
N ASN A 87 -14.75 17.74 8.22
CA ASN A 87 -14.44 18.56 9.39
C ASN A 87 -15.21 19.89 9.35
N ALA A 88 -15.70 20.34 10.51
CA ALA A 88 -16.51 21.55 10.65
C ALA A 88 -17.78 21.51 9.79
N SER A 89 -18.44 20.35 9.77
CA SER A 89 -19.73 20.17 9.10
C SER A 89 -20.85 20.50 10.05
N ASP A 90 -21.24 21.76 10.09
CA ASP A 90 -22.48 22.15 10.76
C ASP A 90 -23.63 22.07 9.75
N PRO A 91 -24.75 21.43 10.11
CA PRO A 91 -25.95 21.43 9.29
C PRO A 91 -26.43 22.87 9.11
N GLN A 92 -26.78 23.23 7.87
CA GLN A 92 -27.29 24.57 7.55
C GLN A 92 -28.67 24.82 8.19
N ASP A 93 -29.45 23.76 8.38
CA ASP A 93 -30.75 23.79 9.04
C ASP A 93 -30.67 23.22 10.46
N PRO A 94 -31.10 23.97 11.50
CA PRO A 94 -31.09 23.51 12.89
C PRO A 94 -31.93 22.24 13.14
N GLU A 95 -32.96 22.01 12.32
CA GLU A 95 -33.82 20.82 12.40
C GLU A 95 -33.10 19.56 11.92
N LEU A 96 -32.27 19.65 10.87
CA LEU A 96 -31.39 18.55 10.44
C LEU A 96 -30.29 18.24 11.47
N ALA A 97 -29.90 19.22 12.29
CA ALA A 97 -28.93 19.04 13.37
C ALA A 97 -29.44 18.15 14.51
N ALA A 98 -30.75 18.18 14.74
CA ALA A 98 -31.43 17.39 15.76
C ALA A 98 -31.72 15.96 15.28
N GLU A 99 -31.59 15.69 13.99
CA GLU A 99 -31.78 14.37 13.42
C GLU A 99 -30.52 13.52 13.62
N GLU A 100 -30.62 12.48 14.44
CA GLU A 100 -29.52 11.53 14.72
C GLU A 100 -29.00 10.84 13.43
N SER A 101 -29.83 10.84 12.38
CA SER A 101 -29.53 10.37 11.02
C SER A 101 -28.37 11.14 10.37
N PHE A 102 -28.25 12.46 10.60
CA PHE A 102 -27.24 13.32 9.95
C PHE A 102 -25.82 12.98 10.40
N TRP A 103 -25.71 12.47 11.63
CA TRP A 103 -24.47 12.10 12.30
C TRP A 103 -24.15 10.59 12.23
N SER A 104 -24.99 9.80 11.54
CA SER A 104 -24.74 8.39 11.26
C SER A 104 -23.75 8.24 10.10
N ILE A 105 -22.80 7.31 10.25
CA ILE A 105 -21.78 6.99 9.25
C ILE A 105 -22.46 6.39 8.02
N GLU A 106 -23.42 5.48 8.22
CA GLU A 106 -24.10 4.72 7.16
C GLU A 106 -24.96 5.64 6.30
N ALA A 107 -25.75 6.51 6.94
CA ALA A 107 -26.60 7.48 6.26
C ALA A 107 -25.76 8.50 5.48
N THR A 108 -24.73 9.06 6.13
CA THR A 108 -23.80 10.02 5.49
C THR A 108 -23.09 9.40 4.30
N THR A 109 -22.58 8.18 4.45
CA THR A 109 -21.89 7.47 3.36
C THR A 109 -22.85 7.26 2.19
N LYS A 110 -24.07 6.76 2.44
CA LYS A 110 -25.05 6.55 1.37
C LYS A 110 -25.45 7.84 0.67
N GLU A 111 -25.68 8.91 1.42
CA GLU A 111 -26.03 10.23 0.87
C GLU A 111 -24.91 10.75 -0.05
N VAL A 112 -23.68 10.73 0.44
CA VAL A 112 -22.50 11.24 -0.26
C VAL A 112 -22.21 10.43 -1.53
N PHE A 113 -22.25 9.10 -1.45
CA PHE A 113 -22.06 8.26 -2.62
C PHE A 113 -23.19 8.40 -3.64
N THR A 114 -24.43 8.66 -3.21
CA THR A 114 -25.55 8.95 -4.12
C THR A 114 -25.35 10.27 -4.86
N ALA A 115 -24.95 11.32 -4.13
CA ALA A 115 -24.65 12.63 -4.70
C ALA A 115 -23.45 12.57 -5.67
N LEU A 116 -22.39 11.85 -5.29
CA LEU A 116 -21.22 11.64 -6.13
C LEU A 116 -21.54 10.83 -7.37
N SER A 117 -22.35 9.77 -7.28
CA SER A 117 -22.71 8.97 -8.46
C SER A 117 -23.37 9.86 -9.53
N ARG A 118 -24.22 10.81 -9.12
CA ARG A 118 -24.79 11.81 -10.05
C ARG A 118 -23.71 12.70 -10.69
N LEU A 119 -22.84 13.30 -9.87
CA LEU A 119 -21.80 14.22 -10.35
C LEU A 119 -20.77 13.51 -11.24
N LEU A 120 -20.44 12.27 -10.92
CA LEU A 120 -19.45 11.46 -11.63
C LEU A 120 -19.96 10.97 -12.98
N HIS A 121 -21.27 10.75 -13.16
CA HIS A 121 -21.86 10.47 -14.48
C HIS A 121 -21.76 11.68 -15.43
N GLU A 122 -21.72 12.90 -14.90
CA GLU A 122 -21.63 14.14 -15.67
C GLU A 122 -20.15 14.51 -16.01
N SER A 123 -19.18 13.92 -15.32
CA SER A 123 -17.76 14.23 -15.50
C SER A 123 -17.07 13.31 -16.52
N ASP A 124 -16.59 13.90 -17.62
CA ASP A 124 -15.85 13.19 -18.68
C ASP A 124 -14.59 12.47 -18.16
N ALA A 125 -13.94 13.02 -17.12
CA ALA A 125 -12.74 12.43 -16.52
C ALA A 125 -13.04 11.08 -15.86
N PHE A 126 -14.18 10.97 -15.16
CA PHE A 126 -14.57 9.74 -14.48
C PHE A 126 -14.99 8.64 -15.47
N ASN A 127 -15.73 9.01 -16.53
CA ASN A 127 -16.10 8.07 -17.59
C ASN A 127 -14.86 7.43 -18.24
N LYS A 128 -13.78 8.19 -18.43
CA LYS A 128 -12.51 7.65 -18.91
C LYS A 128 -11.94 6.56 -17.98
N TYR A 129 -11.94 6.79 -16.66
CA TYR A 129 -11.46 5.79 -15.69
C TYR A 129 -12.38 4.57 -15.61
N VAL A 130 -13.70 4.77 -15.62
CA VAL A 130 -14.68 3.67 -15.65
C VAL A 130 -14.50 2.80 -16.90
N ASP A 131 -14.30 3.42 -18.07
CA ASP A 131 -14.06 2.70 -19.31
C ASP A 131 -12.70 1.98 -19.32
N MET A 132 -11.66 2.59 -18.76
CA MET A 132 -10.36 1.93 -18.57
C MET A 132 -10.48 0.71 -17.66
N TRP A 133 -11.26 0.79 -16.58
CA TRP A 133 -11.45 -0.31 -15.63
C TRP A 133 -12.34 -1.41 -16.20
N LYS A 134 -13.41 -1.05 -16.93
CA LYS A 134 -14.24 -1.98 -17.70
C LYS A 134 -13.42 -2.75 -18.75
N LYS A 135 -12.54 -2.06 -19.49
CA LYS A 135 -11.62 -2.70 -20.46
C LYS A 135 -10.66 -3.69 -19.81
N LYS A 136 -10.31 -3.48 -18.54
CA LYS A 136 -9.46 -4.39 -17.74
C LYS A 136 -10.25 -5.52 -17.07
N GLY A 137 -11.54 -5.68 -17.37
CA GLY A 137 -12.40 -6.72 -16.79
C GLY A 137 -12.68 -6.56 -15.30
N ARG A 138 -12.37 -5.39 -14.71
CA ARG A 138 -12.71 -5.08 -13.32
C ARG A 138 -13.96 -4.22 -13.29
N VAL A 139 -14.98 -4.70 -12.62
CA VAL A 139 -16.18 -3.90 -12.38
C VAL A 139 -15.88 -2.98 -11.19
N VAL A 140 -16.03 -1.67 -11.37
CA VAL A 140 -15.92 -0.66 -10.30
C VAL A 140 -17.14 -0.81 -9.39
N ASN A 141 -17.22 -1.89 -8.63
CA ASN A 141 -18.43 -2.24 -7.90
C ASN A 141 -18.44 -1.79 -6.45
N SER A 142 -17.31 -1.40 -5.87
CA SER A 142 -17.31 -0.90 -4.50
C SER A 142 -16.01 -0.16 -4.22
N PHE A 143 -16.03 1.16 -4.35
CA PHE A 143 -15.09 1.97 -3.60
C PHE A 143 -15.67 2.08 -2.19
N GLU A 144 -15.22 1.20 -1.28
CA GLU A 144 -15.70 1.18 0.10
C GLU A 144 -14.97 2.27 0.90
N ALA A 145 -15.45 3.50 0.78
CA ALA A 145 -15.06 4.56 1.70
C ALA A 145 -16.15 4.80 2.75
N LEU A 146 -15.71 4.94 3.99
CA LEU A 146 -16.58 5.38 5.09
C LEU A 146 -16.53 6.91 5.18
N VAL A 147 -17.69 7.54 5.33
CA VAL A 147 -17.77 9.00 5.44
C VAL A 147 -18.27 9.39 6.83
N ILE A 148 -17.51 10.24 7.53
CA ILE A 148 -17.78 10.67 8.91
C ILE A 148 -17.83 12.20 8.95
N ARG A 149 -18.86 12.77 9.57
CA ARG A 149 -18.99 14.23 9.78
C ARG A 149 -18.54 14.58 11.20
N VAL A 150 -17.75 15.63 11.32
CA VAL A 150 -17.28 16.17 12.62
C VAL A 150 -17.78 17.61 12.75
N PRO A 151 -18.52 17.94 13.82
CA PRO A 151 -19.08 19.28 14.02
C PRO A 151 -18.00 20.33 14.30
N THR A 152 -18.38 21.61 14.21
CA THR A 152 -17.52 22.71 14.64
C THR A 152 -17.33 22.69 16.17
N ARG A 153 -16.23 23.32 16.64
CA ARG A 153 -15.75 23.38 18.03
C ARG A 153 -16.79 23.79 19.10
N GLN A 154 -17.96 24.25 18.71
CA GLN A 154 -19.00 24.72 19.62
C GLN A 154 -19.75 23.58 20.35
N GLN A 155 -19.62 22.32 19.89
CA GLN A 155 -20.32 21.16 20.48
C GLN A 155 -19.33 20.05 20.92
N PRO A 156 -18.65 20.20 22.07
CA PRO A 156 -17.57 19.30 22.49
C PRO A 156 -18.02 17.86 22.74
N LYS A 157 -19.27 17.64 23.18
CA LYS A 157 -19.83 16.28 23.37
C LYS A 157 -19.94 15.52 22.04
N LEU A 158 -20.55 16.14 21.04
CA LEU A 158 -20.71 15.54 19.72
C LEU A 158 -19.37 15.36 18.99
N ILE A 159 -18.40 16.26 19.20
CA ILE A 159 -17.03 16.06 18.71
C ILE A 159 -16.42 14.80 19.32
N HIS A 160 -16.57 14.60 20.62
CA HIS A 160 -16.04 13.42 21.29
C HIS A 160 -16.67 12.13 20.75
N GLU A 161 -18.00 12.09 20.62
CA GLU A 161 -18.73 10.95 20.06
C GLU A 161 -18.31 10.64 18.62
N GLN A 162 -18.18 11.66 17.76
CA GLN A 162 -17.75 11.47 16.37
C GLN A 162 -16.27 11.08 16.27
N ALA A 163 -15.42 11.58 17.17
CA ALA A 163 -14.03 11.15 17.26
C ALA A 163 -13.90 9.70 17.73
N GLU A 164 -14.73 9.26 18.68
CA GLU A 164 -14.79 7.86 19.12
C GLU A 164 -15.26 6.95 17.98
N LYS A 165 -16.32 7.34 17.26
CA LYS A 165 -16.78 6.64 16.06
C LYS A 165 -15.68 6.51 15.01
N LEU A 166 -14.97 7.60 14.70
CA LEU A 166 -13.83 7.60 13.79
C LEU A 166 -12.72 6.65 14.25
N TYR A 167 -12.37 6.70 15.54
CA TYR A 167 -11.35 5.82 16.12
C TYR A 167 -11.73 4.34 16.01
N LEU A 168 -13.00 4.01 16.32
CA LEU A 168 -13.51 2.65 16.18
C LEU A 168 -13.51 2.18 14.73
N SER A 169 -13.92 3.03 13.77
CA SER A 169 -13.87 2.71 12.34
C SER A 169 -12.44 2.45 11.87
N ILE A 170 -11.48 3.30 12.23
CA ILE A 170 -10.06 3.09 11.90
C ILE A 170 -9.58 1.76 12.47
N ASN A 171 -9.84 1.49 13.75
CA ASN A 171 -9.37 0.28 14.40
C ASN A 171 -9.99 -0.99 13.77
N ASN A 172 -11.27 -0.94 13.42
CA ASN A 172 -11.95 -2.04 12.72
C ASN A 172 -11.37 -2.28 11.32
N SER A 173 -11.13 -1.23 10.54
CA SER A 173 -10.49 -1.32 9.22
C SER A 173 -9.05 -1.84 9.32
N CYS A 174 -8.26 -1.37 10.28
CA CYS A 174 -6.92 -1.90 10.56
C CYS A 174 -6.98 -3.39 10.89
N ARG A 175 -7.93 -3.82 11.73
CA ARG A 175 -8.11 -5.24 12.10
C ARG A 175 -8.49 -6.09 10.88
N GLN A 176 -9.34 -5.60 9.99
CA GLN A 176 -9.70 -6.30 8.75
C GLN A 176 -8.52 -6.40 7.79
N SER A 177 -7.74 -5.32 7.61
CA SER A 177 -6.52 -5.33 6.80
C SER A 177 -5.51 -6.33 7.38
N HIS A 178 -5.31 -6.30 8.70
CA HIS A 178 -4.42 -7.22 9.40
C HIS A 178 -4.81 -8.69 9.19
N GLN A 179 -6.09 -9.04 9.34
CA GLN A 179 -6.59 -10.40 9.09
C GLN A 179 -6.40 -10.84 7.64
N THR A 180 -6.61 -9.92 6.69
CA THR A 180 -6.40 -10.19 5.26
C THR A 180 -4.92 -10.44 4.96
N ARG A 181 -4.03 -9.57 5.44
CA ARG A 181 -2.57 -9.72 5.34
C ARG A 181 -2.07 -11.01 5.98
N GLN A 182 -2.64 -11.38 7.13
CA GLN A 182 -2.32 -12.64 7.81
C GLN A 182 -2.72 -13.86 6.97
N ARG A 183 -3.93 -13.88 6.38
CA ARG A 183 -4.40 -14.96 5.49
C ARG A 183 -3.53 -15.10 4.25
N LEU A 184 -3.06 -13.98 3.71
CA LEU A 184 -2.17 -13.94 2.55
C LEU A 184 -0.69 -14.15 2.89
N ARG A 185 -0.37 -14.41 4.17
CA ARG A 185 0.99 -14.62 4.67
C ARG A 185 1.95 -13.46 4.34
N MET A 186 1.41 -12.24 4.31
CA MET A 186 2.14 -11.00 4.08
C MET A 186 1.94 -10.05 5.27
N LEU A 187 2.04 -10.60 6.48
CA LEU A 187 2.05 -9.81 7.70
C LEU A 187 3.48 -9.32 7.92
N PHE A 188 3.70 -8.02 7.75
CA PHE A 188 5.01 -7.41 7.95
C PHE A 188 5.31 -7.29 9.44
N ASP A 189 6.51 -7.69 9.85
CA ASP A 189 7.08 -7.20 11.11
C ASP A 189 7.66 -5.78 10.94
N VAL A 190 8.17 -5.19 12.02
CA VAL A 190 8.72 -3.82 11.99
C VAL A 190 9.96 -3.72 11.09
N GLY A 191 10.82 -4.75 11.11
CA GLY A 191 12.03 -4.78 10.29
C GLY A 191 11.73 -5.01 8.81
N ASP A 192 10.78 -5.90 8.54
CA ASP A 192 10.20 -6.11 7.22
C ASP A 192 9.67 -4.80 6.66
N LEU A 193 8.78 -4.10 7.40
CA LEU A 193 8.16 -2.86 6.95
C LEU A 193 9.19 -1.78 6.62
N GLN A 194 10.20 -1.61 7.47
CA GLN A 194 11.28 -0.66 7.21
C GLN A 194 12.00 -1.00 5.91
N THR A 195 12.38 -2.26 5.72
CA THR A 195 13.08 -2.74 4.52
C THR A 195 12.23 -2.54 3.27
N TYR A 196 10.94 -2.88 3.32
CA TYR A 196 10.02 -2.66 2.20
C TYR A 196 9.85 -1.17 1.89
N MET A 197 9.76 -0.31 2.89
CA MET A 197 9.67 1.13 2.69
C MET A 197 10.94 1.70 2.04
N GLU A 198 12.12 1.29 2.50
CA GLU A 198 13.39 1.71 1.90
C GLU A 198 13.48 1.28 0.43
N CYS A 199 13.18 0.00 0.14
CA CYS A 199 13.12 -0.50 -1.24
C CYS A 199 12.08 0.24 -2.10
N ALA A 200 10.92 0.57 -1.54
CA ALA A 200 9.87 1.29 -2.28
C ALA A 200 10.26 2.74 -2.55
N VAL A 201 10.89 3.43 -1.59
CA VAL A 201 11.40 4.78 -1.77
C VAL A 201 12.47 4.80 -2.86
N GLU A 202 13.43 3.87 -2.83
CA GLU A 202 14.46 3.76 -3.85
C GLU A 202 13.87 3.43 -5.23
N HIS A 203 12.92 2.50 -5.30
CA HIS A 203 12.21 2.13 -6.53
C HIS A 203 11.47 3.32 -7.12
N PHE A 204 10.67 4.05 -6.34
CA PHE A 204 9.91 5.17 -6.86
C PHE A 204 10.76 6.42 -7.11
N ALA A 205 11.89 6.58 -6.42
CA ALA A 205 12.85 7.65 -6.70
C ALA A 205 13.57 7.45 -8.04
N THR A 206 13.82 6.20 -8.43
CA THR A 206 14.52 5.85 -9.69
C THR A 206 13.56 5.65 -10.85
N THR A 207 12.46 4.92 -10.62
CA THR A 207 11.54 4.47 -11.66
C THR A 207 10.09 4.68 -11.26
N LEU A 208 9.55 5.84 -11.63
CA LEU A 208 8.20 6.24 -11.25
C LEU A 208 7.09 5.63 -12.14
N LYS A 209 7.46 4.89 -13.20
CA LYS A 209 6.51 4.28 -14.14
C LYS A 209 6.25 2.81 -13.85
N ASP A 210 7.26 2.10 -13.36
CA ASP A 210 7.18 0.65 -13.18
C ASP A 210 6.56 0.29 -11.83
N PRO A 211 5.82 -0.82 -11.76
CA PRO A 211 5.24 -1.28 -10.51
C PRO A 211 6.30 -1.70 -9.50
N PHE A 212 6.06 -1.36 -8.23
CA PHE A 212 6.80 -1.91 -7.11
C PHE A 212 6.41 -3.39 -6.93
N ASP A 213 7.41 -4.26 -6.86
CA ASP A 213 7.21 -5.69 -6.68
C ASP A 213 7.54 -6.12 -5.25
N PHE A 214 6.49 -6.40 -4.47
CA PHE A 214 6.61 -6.88 -3.11
C PHE A 214 7.34 -8.21 -2.99
N VAL A 215 7.25 -9.09 -3.99
CA VAL A 215 7.95 -10.39 -3.98
C VAL A 215 9.44 -10.17 -4.17
N ARG A 216 9.82 -9.27 -5.09
CA ARG A 216 11.23 -8.91 -5.29
C ARG A 216 11.83 -8.29 -4.03
N ALA A 217 11.13 -7.36 -3.39
CA ALA A 217 11.57 -6.77 -2.14
C ALA A 217 11.64 -7.80 -0.99
N SER A 218 10.69 -8.74 -0.94
CA SER A 218 10.70 -9.86 0.02
C SER A 218 11.93 -10.75 -0.14
N ASN A 219 12.36 -10.99 -1.39
CA ASN A 219 13.56 -11.77 -1.67
C ASN A 219 14.86 -11.05 -1.26
N VAL A 220 14.87 -9.71 -1.19
CA VAL A 220 16.02 -8.97 -0.64
C VAL A 220 16.13 -9.20 0.86
N ASN A 221 15.00 -9.12 1.57
CA ASN A 221 14.93 -9.31 3.01
C ASN A 221 15.07 -10.79 3.43
N SER A 222 14.58 -11.72 2.61
CA SER A 222 14.58 -13.17 2.85
C SER A 222 14.92 -13.93 1.57
N PRO A 223 16.20 -13.99 1.19
CA PRO A 223 16.61 -14.61 -0.06
C PRO A 223 16.11 -16.05 -0.18
N ILE A 224 15.69 -16.41 -1.40
CA ILE A 224 15.43 -17.81 -1.73
C ILE A 224 16.79 -18.52 -1.70
N PRO A 225 16.97 -19.54 -0.87
CA PRO A 225 18.25 -20.21 -0.79
C PRO A 225 18.59 -20.83 -2.15
N PHE A 226 19.78 -20.51 -2.68
CA PHE A 226 20.21 -20.93 -4.01
C PHE A 226 20.54 -22.42 -4.12
N ASN A 227 20.61 -23.13 -2.98
CA ASN A 227 20.96 -24.54 -2.94
C ASN A 227 19.93 -25.35 -2.14
N PHE A 228 19.97 -26.66 -2.39
CA PHE A 228 19.09 -27.63 -1.73
C PHE A 228 19.19 -27.54 -0.20
N ALA A 229 20.41 -27.48 0.34
CA ALA A 229 20.66 -27.40 1.78
C ALA A 229 19.98 -26.19 2.44
N GLY A 230 20.03 -25.02 1.80
CA GLY A 230 19.40 -23.81 2.31
C GLY A 230 17.87 -23.88 2.27
N ASN A 231 17.28 -24.53 1.27
CA ASN A 231 15.82 -24.76 1.24
C ASN A 231 15.39 -25.71 2.37
N ILE A 232 16.16 -26.77 2.62
CA ILE A 232 15.92 -27.67 3.76
C ILE A 232 16.06 -26.92 5.10
N LEU A 233 17.07 -26.07 5.24
CA LEU A 233 17.25 -25.23 6.43
C LEU A 233 16.07 -24.26 6.63
N LYS A 234 15.55 -23.65 5.56
CA LYS A 234 14.39 -22.76 5.62
C LYS A 234 13.13 -23.50 6.09
N ILE A 235 12.93 -24.74 5.63
CA ILE A 235 11.87 -25.61 6.12
C ILE A 235 12.06 -25.93 7.61
N ALA A 236 13.27 -26.29 8.03
CA ALA A 236 13.58 -26.58 9.43
C ALA A 236 13.26 -25.39 10.34
N ILE A 237 13.70 -24.19 9.96
CA ILE A 237 13.42 -22.95 10.70
C ILE A 237 11.91 -22.69 10.81
N ASN A 238 11.15 -22.88 9.72
CA ASN A 238 9.70 -22.68 9.74
C ASN A 238 8.97 -23.69 10.64
N ILE A 239 9.38 -24.95 10.63
CA ILE A 239 8.80 -25.98 11.51
C ILE A 239 9.15 -25.68 12.97
N MET A 240 10.38 -25.25 13.27
CA MET A 240 10.77 -24.83 14.62
C MET A 240 9.95 -23.64 15.12
N LYS A 241 9.66 -22.65 14.26
CA LYS A 241 8.82 -21.51 14.64
C LYS A 241 7.40 -21.92 15.03
N THR A 242 6.90 -23.04 14.49
CA THR A 242 5.54 -23.55 14.74
C THR A 242 5.51 -24.62 15.84
N SER A 243 6.65 -25.26 16.13
CA SER A 243 6.77 -26.39 17.07
C SER A 243 7.94 -26.15 18.02
N GLN A 244 7.69 -26.14 19.33
CA GLN A 244 8.73 -26.14 20.38
C GLN A 244 9.47 -27.49 20.46
N LYS A 245 9.90 -28.04 19.33
CA LYS A 245 10.69 -29.27 19.27
C LYS A 245 12.17 -28.93 19.29
N ASP A 246 12.95 -29.85 19.86
CA ASP A 246 14.39 -29.77 19.86
C ASP A 246 14.94 -29.72 18.41
N PRO A 247 15.77 -28.71 18.05
CA PRO A 247 16.32 -28.54 16.70
C PRO A 247 17.01 -29.81 16.16
N GLN A 248 17.72 -30.56 17.01
CA GLN A 248 18.47 -31.73 16.58
C GLN A 248 17.54 -32.88 16.18
N GLN A 249 16.50 -33.13 16.96
CA GLN A 249 15.49 -34.12 16.62
C GLN A 249 14.75 -33.76 15.33
N LEU A 250 14.39 -32.48 15.17
CA LEU A 250 13.73 -32.02 13.95
C LEU A 250 14.58 -32.26 12.70
N LEU A 251 15.87 -31.89 12.74
CA LEU A 251 16.79 -32.11 11.63
C LEU A 251 16.95 -33.60 11.31
N ARG A 252 16.93 -34.46 12.34
CA ARG A 252 16.99 -35.92 12.14
C ARG A 252 15.74 -36.45 11.40
N TYR A 253 14.55 -35.99 11.76
CA TYR A 253 13.31 -36.35 11.06
C TYR A 253 13.25 -35.80 9.62
N LEU A 254 13.65 -34.53 9.44
CA LEU A 254 13.78 -33.93 8.11
C LEU A 254 14.78 -34.69 7.26
N GLY A 255 15.90 -35.13 7.83
CA GLY A 255 16.90 -35.96 7.17
C GLY A 255 16.32 -37.24 6.60
N TYR A 256 15.51 -37.98 7.37
CA TYR A 256 14.85 -39.20 6.89
C TYR A 256 13.86 -38.93 5.75
N MET A 257 13.08 -37.86 5.86
CA MET A 257 12.12 -37.46 4.82
C MET A 257 12.85 -37.07 3.52
N VAL A 258 13.88 -36.24 3.63
CA VAL A 258 14.71 -35.81 2.50
C VAL A 258 15.41 -37.00 1.84
N ALA A 259 16.04 -37.88 2.61
CA ALA A 259 16.69 -39.08 2.09
C ALA A 259 15.70 -39.99 1.35
N SER A 260 14.48 -40.14 1.87
CA SER A 260 13.42 -40.92 1.21
C SER A 260 12.98 -40.32 -0.12
N CYS A 261 12.82 -38.98 -0.19
CA CYS A 261 12.50 -38.28 -1.43
C CYS A 261 13.62 -38.40 -2.47
N ILE A 262 14.88 -38.26 -2.07
CA ILE A 262 16.03 -38.42 -2.95
C ILE A 262 16.10 -39.87 -3.47
N MET A 263 15.96 -40.86 -2.60
CA MET A 263 15.94 -42.27 -2.98
C MET A 263 14.82 -42.56 -3.99
N LEU A 264 13.62 -42.02 -3.74
CA LEU A 264 12.48 -42.16 -4.65
C LEU A 264 12.74 -41.50 -6.02
N ASP A 265 13.37 -40.33 -6.06
CA ASP A 265 13.77 -39.65 -7.30
C ASP A 265 14.80 -40.46 -8.10
N VAL A 266 15.80 -41.01 -7.40
CA VAL A 266 16.85 -41.85 -8.00
C VAL A 266 16.24 -43.10 -8.64
N VAL A 267 15.33 -43.77 -7.95
CA VAL A 267 14.63 -44.96 -8.44
C VAL A 267 13.73 -44.64 -9.62
N ARG A 268 12.95 -43.54 -9.55
CA ARG A 268 12.03 -43.14 -10.63
C ARG A 268 12.75 -42.69 -11.89
N ASN A 269 13.82 -41.91 -11.75
CA ASN A 269 14.55 -41.34 -12.88
C ASN A 269 15.70 -42.22 -13.36
N LYS A 270 15.85 -43.44 -12.80
CA LYS A 270 16.93 -44.38 -13.12
C LYS A 270 18.30 -43.72 -13.13
N LYS A 271 18.55 -42.81 -12.18
CA LYS A 271 19.86 -42.17 -11.98
C LYS A 271 20.79 -43.18 -11.31
N GLY A 272 21.09 -44.29 -12.01
CA GLY A 272 22.08 -45.25 -11.60
C GLY A 272 23.46 -44.62 -11.69
N GLY A 273 24.30 -44.84 -10.68
CA GLY A 273 25.69 -44.40 -10.73
C GLY A 273 26.37 -44.99 -11.96
N ASN A 274 27.00 -44.13 -12.78
CA ASN A 274 27.96 -44.62 -13.76
C ASN A 274 29.08 -45.31 -12.98
N THR A 275 29.16 -46.63 -13.09
CA THR A 275 30.36 -47.36 -12.72
C THR A 275 31.53 -46.74 -13.49
N PRO A 276 32.66 -46.40 -12.83
CA PRO A 276 33.85 -46.05 -13.58
C PRO A 276 34.17 -47.25 -14.47
N ARG A 277 34.27 -47.03 -15.78
CA ARG A 277 34.90 -48.01 -16.68
C ARG A 277 36.32 -48.16 -16.18
N ILE A 278 36.60 -49.33 -15.61
CA ILE A 278 37.95 -49.79 -15.37
C ILE A 278 38.50 -50.09 -16.77
N GLU A 279 39.34 -49.19 -17.28
CA GLU A 279 40.29 -49.47 -18.36
C GLU A 279 41.63 -49.90 -17.74
#